data_AF-A0A3C1HHG1-F1
#
_entry.id   AF-A0A3C1HHG1-F1
#
_cell.length_a   1.000
_cell.length_b   1.000
_cell.length_c   1.000
_cell.angle_alpha   90.00
_cell.angle_beta   90.00
_cell.angle_gamma   90.00
#
_symmetry.space_group_name_H-M   'P 1'
#
loop_
_entity.id
_entity.type
_entity.pdbx_description
1 polymer ?
#
loop_
_entity_poly.entity_id
_entity_poly.type
_entity_poly.pdbx_seq_one_letter_code
_entity_poly.pdbx_strand_id
1 'polypeptide(L)'
;MKNPLPRWRQFPIWAIPLFLGLAMTLAPGCATRREVAEIVARSNAAMLTSQLGAGIDLLTNATRGATGPAGTGGVDPSAQIDAFIEAHSDQPATVAALRVRQGVLLLSQRRFNLARAAFDAALVEHLHTDRDLALKRLSIPLVWWGENSLLNPFPESMVPRAQEAMKAFDAEVTRLGRPPGAAESMQTRDLLAEIRAWIALTVTRRASDFPTMKTRLEEALDTYGAILTPADLEALQQPERVLAESSITQEGRRRLRSKAVLAAGAERFQELEREGIHPTLHSPELQRLVAHPLHP
;
A
#
# COMPACT_ATOMS: atom_id res chain seq x y z
N MET A 1 31.80 90.98 -12.02
CA MET A 1 31.85 89.53 -12.26
C MET A 1 30.62 88.92 -11.62
N LYS A 2 29.60 88.62 -12.43
CA LYS A 2 28.29 88.11 -12.02
C LYS A 2 28.09 86.78 -12.75
N ASN A 3 28.17 85.66 -12.04
CA ASN A 3 27.92 84.34 -12.61
C ASN A 3 26.40 84.11 -12.71
N PRO A 4 25.86 83.84 -13.90
CA PRO A 4 24.44 83.59 -14.08
C PRO A 4 24.06 82.17 -13.63
N LEU A 5 22.94 82.06 -12.92
CA LEU A 5 22.27 80.79 -12.63
C LEU A 5 21.71 80.19 -13.92
N PRO A 6 21.91 78.89 -14.21
CA PRO A 6 21.30 78.25 -15.36
C PRO A 6 19.82 77.93 -15.12
N ARG A 7 19.06 78.19 -16.18
CA ARG A 7 17.61 78.04 -16.34
C ARG A 7 17.15 76.60 -16.17
N TRP A 8 16.04 76.49 -15.47
CA TRP A 8 15.15 75.35 -15.39
C TRP A 8 14.70 74.93 -16.80
N ARG A 9 14.85 73.64 -17.13
CA ARG A 9 14.08 72.98 -18.18
C ARG A 9 13.29 71.84 -17.53
N GLN A 10 11.98 72.01 -17.56
CA GLN A 10 10.97 70.96 -17.38
C GLN A 10 11.06 69.94 -18.53
N PHE A 11 10.50 68.75 -18.30
CA PHE A 11 10.26 67.56 -19.16
C PHE A 11 10.98 66.30 -18.66
N PRO A 12 10.39 65.09 -18.79
CA PRO A 12 9.27 64.58 -18.00
C PRO A 12 9.63 63.30 -17.21
N ILE A 13 8.81 62.97 -16.21
CA ILE A 13 8.96 61.91 -15.19
C ILE A 13 8.67 60.49 -15.72
N TRP A 14 9.10 60.13 -16.93
CA TRP A 14 8.89 58.77 -17.43
C TRP A 14 10.16 58.19 -18.07
N ALA A 15 10.58 57.05 -17.51
CA ALA A 15 11.56 56.08 -18.04
C ALA A 15 13.03 56.19 -17.61
N ILE A 16 13.34 55.89 -16.34
CA ILE A 16 14.55 55.15 -15.89
C ILE A 16 14.11 54.38 -14.62
N PRO A 17 14.37 53.07 -14.36
CA PRO A 17 15.25 52.10 -15.06
C PRO A 17 14.61 50.71 -15.36
N LEU A 18 14.70 50.23 -16.60
CA LEU A 18 14.34 48.86 -16.99
C LEU A 18 15.52 47.88 -16.82
N PHE A 19 16.20 47.88 -15.66
CA PHE A 19 17.34 46.98 -15.39
C PHE A 19 17.45 46.54 -13.92
N LEU A 20 16.30 46.38 -13.24
CA LEU A 20 16.26 45.88 -11.86
C LEU A 20 15.04 44.96 -11.61
N GLY A 21 14.81 44.00 -12.51
CA GLY A 21 13.63 43.14 -12.49
C GLY A 21 13.86 41.73 -13.04
N LEU A 22 15.04 41.15 -12.81
CA LEU A 22 15.33 39.75 -13.18
C LEU A 22 16.19 39.06 -12.12
N ALA A 23 15.78 39.16 -10.85
CA ALA A 23 16.45 38.49 -9.74
C ALA A 23 15.48 37.91 -8.70
N MET A 24 14.23 37.59 -9.09
CA MET A 24 13.22 37.04 -8.16
C MET A 24 12.32 35.94 -8.77
N THR A 25 12.81 35.11 -9.70
CA THR A 25 12.01 33.98 -10.23
C THR A 25 12.71 32.63 -10.23
N LEU A 26 13.80 32.45 -9.49
CA LEU A 26 14.44 31.14 -9.30
C LEU A 26 14.95 31.01 -7.86
N ALA A 27 14.03 30.83 -6.92
CA ALA A 27 14.32 30.03 -5.75
C ALA A 27 13.86 28.60 -6.06
N PRO A 28 14.68 27.74 -6.70
CA PRO A 28 14.44 26.31 -6.61
C PRO A 28 14.66 25.96 -5.14
N GLY A 29 13.72 25.27 -4.49
CA GLY A 29 14.04 24.74 -3.16
C GLY A 29 12.89 24.53 -2.19
N CYS A 30 11.64 24.76 -2.58
CA CYS A 30 10.51 24.27 -1.80
C CYS A 30 9.45 23.75 -2.78
N ALA A 31 9.44 22.44 -3.01
CA ALA A 31 8.24 21.81 -3.54
C ALA A 31 7.06 22.25 -2.69
N THR A 32 6.00 22.75 -3.31
CA THR A 32 4.87 23.18 -2.51
C THR A 32 4.23 21.94 -1.88
N ARG A 33 3.87 22.02 -0.58
CA ARG A 33 3.13 20.92 0.10
C ARG A 33 1.90 20.45 -0.71
N ARG A 34 1.37 21.34 -1.54
CA ARG A 34 0.26 21.10 -2.48
C ARG A 34 0.64 20.13 -3.61
N GLU A 35 1.77 20.30 -4.26
CA GLU A 35 2.22 19.39 -5.34
C GLU A 35 2.44 17.98 -4.83
N VAL A 36 3.12 17.83 -3.68
CA VAL A 36 3.31 16.53 -3.05
C VAL A 36 1.95 15.91 -2.70
N ALA A 37 1.03 16.69 -2.10
CA ALA A 37 -0.31 16.21 -1.77
C ALA A 37 -1.09 15.74 -3.01
N GLU A 38 -0.95 16.43 -4.14
CA GLU A 38 -1.59 16.06 -5.40
C GLU A 38 -1.03 14.76 -5.98
N ILE A 39 0.30 14.60 -6.02
CA ILE A 39 0.95 13.36 -6.46
C ILE A 39 0.52 12.20 -5.58
N VAL A 40 0.50 12.41 -4.26
CA VAL A 40 0.04 11.44 -3.27
C VAL A 40 -1.42 11.04 -3.51
N ALA A 41 -2.31 12.02 -3.72
CA ALA A 41 -3.73 11.78 -3.97
C ALA A 41 -3.96 10.99 -5.28
N ARG A 42 -3.27 11.36 -6.37
CA ARG A 42 -3.37 10.65 -7.66
C ARG A 42 -2.81 9.23 -7.56
N SER A 43 -1.68 9.04 -6.88
CA SER A 43 -1.10 7.72 -6.66
C SER A 43 -2.02 6.83 -5.83
N ASN A 44 -2.64 7.38 -4.78
CA ASN A 44 -3.65 6.66 -4.00
C ASN A 44 -4.87 6.29 -4.83
N ALA A 45 -5.37 7.22 -5.66
CA ALA A 45 -6.48 6.94 -6.55
C ALA A 45 -6.15 5.81 -7.53
N ALA A 46 -4.96 5.82 -8.15
CA ALA A 46 -4.51 4.77 -9.04
C ALA A 46 -4.39 3.40 -8.34
N MET A 47 -3.81 3.38 -7.12
CA MET A 47 -3.76 2.17 -6.30
C MET A 47 -5.17 1.66 -5.95
N LEU A 48 -6.09 2.55 -5.56
CA LEU A 48 -7.47 2.19 -5.26
C LEU A 48 -8.21 1.67 -6.48
N THR A 49 -8.05 2.29 -7.66
CA THR A 49 -8.64 1.79 -8.91
C THR A 49 -8.11 0.40 -9.24
N SER A 50 -6.82 0.13 -9.01
CA SER A 50 -6.28 -1.22 -9.17
C SER A 50 -6.84 -2.23 -8.15
N GLN A 51 -7.21 -1.78 -6.95
CA GLN A 51 -7.86 -2.61 -5.92
C GLN A 51 -9.35 -2.87 -6.22
N LEU A 52 -10.06 -1.88 -6.77
CA LEU A 52 -11.50 -1.92 -6.99
C LEU A 52 -11.88 -2.51 -8.35
N GLY A 53 -11.12 -2.23 -9.41
CA GLY A 53 -11.38 -2.71 -10.77
C GLY A 53 -11.13 -4.20 -10.99
N ALA A 54 -10.48 -4.85 -10.03
CA ALA A 54 -10.22 -6.29 -10.01
C ALA A 54 -10.83 -6.99 -8.77
N GLY A 55 -11.63 -6.29 -7.95
CA GLY A 55 -12.24 -6.88 -6.75
C GLY A 55 -11.23 -7.48 -5.77
N ILE A 56 -10.42 -6.70 -5.05
CA ILE A 56 -9.47 -7.20 -4.04
C ILE A 56 -8.46 -8.24 -4.63
N ASP A 57 -8.35 -8.43 -5.94
CA ASP A 57 -7.47 -9.43 -6.58
C ASP A 57 -5.98 -9.04 -6.69
N LEU A 58 -5.55 -7.93 -6.10
CA LEU A 58 -4.19 -7.43 -6.36
C LEU A 58 -3.07 -8.32 -5.82
N LEU A 59 -3.35 -9.21 -4.86
CA LEU A 59 -2.32 -10.05 -4.22
C LEU A 59 -2.78 -11.48 -3.89
N THR A 60 -3.99 -11.89 -4.28
CA THR A 60 -4.71 -12.87 -3.44
C THR A 60 -5.66 -13.84 -4.14
N ASN A 61 -6.25 -13.50 -5.29
CA ASN A 61 -7.24 -14.37 -5.93
C ASN A 61 -6.95 -14.60 -7.41
N ALA A 62 -6.83 -15.89 -7.74
CA ALA A 62 -6.65 -16.42 -9.06
C ALA A 62 -8.02 -16.78 -9.66
N THR A 63 -8.82 -15.79 -10.08
CA THR A 63 -9.99 -16.09 -10.93
C THR A 63 -10.29 -15.00 -11.94
N ARG A 64 -10.08 -15.36 -13.21
CA ARG A 64 -10.56 -14.72 -14.46
C ARG A 64 -10.16 -13.26 -14.70
N GLY A 65 -9.04 -13.13 -15.43
CA GLY A 65 -9.08 -12.50 -16.75
C GLY A 65 -9.76 -11.14 -16.84
N ALA A 66 -9.37 -10.18 -16.01
CA ALA A 66 -9.62 -8.77 -16.27
C ALA A 66 -8.28 -8.08 -16.57
N THR A 67 -7.77 -8.27 -17.78
CA THR A 67 -7.03 -7.20 -18.44
C THR A 67 -8.01 -6.06 -18.65
N GLY A 68 -8.24 -5.27 -17.61
CA GLY A 68 -8.90 -3.98 -17.76
C GLY A 68 -8.11 -3.18 -18.80
N PRO A 69 -8.79 -2.43 -19.68
CA PRO A 69 -8.12 -1.69 -20.73
C PRO A 69 -7.10 -0.76 -20.07
N ALA A 70 -5.89 -0.72 -20.64
CA ALA A 70 -4.97 0.39 -20.41
C ALA A 70 -5.75 1.68 -20.69
N GLY A 71 -6.27 2.29 -19.62
CA GLY A 71 -7.22 3.39 -19.70
C GLY A 71 -6.56 4.63 -20.27
N THR A 72 -6.83 4.88 -21.55
CA THR A 72 -7.20 6.20 -22.11
C THR A 72 -6.42 7.40 -21.58
N GLY A 73 -5.28 7.73 -22.22
CA GLY A 73 -4.72 9.09 -22.27
C GLY A 73 -4.30 9.78 -20.97
N GLY A 74 -4.43 9.13 -19.82
CA GLY A 74 -4.02 9.66 -18.52
C GLY A 74 -2.51 9.56 -18.33
N VAL A 75 -1.91 10.57 -17.71
CA VAL A 75 -0.48 10.58 -17.37
C VAL A 75 -0.20 9.46 -16.35
N ASP A 76 0.71 8.53 -16.67
CA ASP A 76 1.14 7.44 -15.77
C ASP A 76 1.55 8.04 -14.40
N PRO A 77 0.88 7.68 -13.28
CA PRO A 77 1.23 8.20 -11.97
C PRO A 77 2.68 7.92 -11.56
N SER A 78 3.29 6.83 -12.05
CA SER A 78 4.73 6.58 -11.84
C SER A 78 5.58 7.64 -12.53
N ALA A 79 5.26 8.00 -13.78
CA ALA A 79 6.01 9.01 -14.53
C ALA A 79 5.90 10.40 -13.88
N GLN A 80 4.77 10.72 -13.23
CA GLN A 80 4.62 11.96 -12.46
C GLN A 80 5.55 11.99 -11.25
N ILE A 81 5.69 10.85 -10.55
CA ILE A 81 6.64 10.74 -9.44
C ILE A 81 8.07 10.91 -9.95
N ASP A 82 8.44 10.29 -11.07
CA ASP A 82 9.77 10.42 -11.66
C ASP A 82 10.09 11.87 -12.01
N ALA A 83 9.19 12.57 -12.71
CA ALA A 83 9.35 13.98 -13.06
C ALA A 83 9.49 14.88 -11.83
N PHE A 84 8.71 14.60 -10.77
CA PHE A 84 8.83 15.34 -9.52
C PHE A 84 10.18 15.10 -8.83
N ILE A 85 10.67 13.86 -8.80
CA ILE A 85 11.97 13.51 -8.20
C ILE A 85 13.12 14.18 -8.96
N GLU A 86 13.06 14.20 -10.29
CA GLU A 86 14.05 14.88 -11.13
C GLU A 86 14.08 16.39 -10.85
N ALA A 87 12.90 17.02 -10.69
CA ALA A 87 12.79 18.45 -10.39
C ALA A 87 13.18 18.83 -8.94
N HIS A 88 13.22 17.87 -8.01
CA HIS A 88 13.42 18.11 -6.57
C HIS A 88 14.48 17.19 -5.96
N SER A 89 15.57 16.94 -6.68
CA SER A 89 16.68 16.08 -6.22
C SER A 89 17.38 16.61 -4.96
N ASP A 90 17.19 17.90 -4.64
CA ASP A 90 17.68 18.58 -3.44
C ASP A 90 16.87 18.25 -2.16
N GLN A 91 15.75 17.52 -2.28
CA GLN A 91 14.88 17.13 -1.17
C GLN A 91 14.96 15.61 -0.88
N PRO A 92 16.08 15.11 -0.34
CA PRO A 92 16.34 13.67 -0.25
C PRO A 92 15.28 12.90 0.55
N ALA A 93 14.72 13.48 1.62
CA ALA A 93 13.66 12.86 2.41
C ALA A 93 12.35 12.66 1.61
N THR A 94 11.91 13.71 0.90
CA THR A 94 10.72 13.64 0.04
C THR A 94 10.92 12.65 -1.09
N VAL A 95 12.09 12.68 -1.74
CA VAL A 95 12.45 11.76 -2.82
C VAL A 95 12.43 10.31 -2.34
N ALA A 96 13.06 10.00 -1.20
CA ALA A 96 13.09 8.65 -0.67
C ALA A 96 11.69 8.12 -0.35
N ALA A 97 10.83 8.92 0.29
CA ALA A 97 9.44 8.54 0.57
C ALA A 97 8.63 8.32 -0.72
N LEU A 98 8.81 9.17 -1.73
CA LEU A 98 8.16 9.01 -3.03
C LEU A 98 8.63 7.77 -3.79
N ARG A 99 9.92 7.42 -3.69
CA ARG A 99 10.47 6.18 -4.26
C ARG A 99 9.86 4.92 -3.63
N VAL A 100 9.65 4.90 -2.31
CA VAL A 100 8.93 3.79 -1.64
C VAL A 100 7.49 3.69 -2.16
N ARG A 101 6.77 4.83 -2.27
CA ARG A 101 5.41 4.85 -2.81
C ARG A 101 5.36 4.36 -4.26
N GLN A 102 6.31 4.81 -5.08
CA GLN A 102 6.46 4.38 -6.46
C GLN A 102 6.69 2.87 -6.55
N GLY A 103 7.53 2.32 -5.67
CA GLY A 103 7.74 0.87 -5.57
C GLY A 103 6.43 0.10 -5.36
N VAL A 104 5.61 0.53 -4.37
CA VAL A 104 4.30 -0.08 -4.11
C VAL A 104 3.31 0.07 -5.26
N LEU A 105 3.27 1.25 -5.90
CA LEU A 105 2.43 1.49 -7.08
C LEU A 105 2.84 0.57 -8.24
N LEU A 106 4.14 0.45 -8.51
CA LEU A 106 4.65 -0.41 -9.57
C LEU A 106 4.40 -1.89 -9.28
N LEU A 107 4.41 -2.31 -8.01
CA LEU A 107 3.97 -3.65 -7.61
C LEU A 107 2.50 -3.89 -7.97
N SER A 108 1.61 -2.94 -7.68
CA SER A 108 0.19 -3.09 -8.02
C SER A 108 -0.06 -3.12 -9.53
N GLN A 109 0.84 -2.50 -10.31
CA GLN A 109 0.86 -2.55 -11.77
C GLN A 109 1.61 -3.77 -12.34
N ARG A 110 2.12 -4.68 -11.49
CA ARG A 110 2.93 -5.86 -11.87
C ARG A 110 4.23 -5.52 -12.63
N ARG A 111 4.79 -4.33 -12.42
CA ARG A 111 6.06 -3.87 -13.00
C ARG A 111 7.22 -4.17 -12.04
N PHE A 112 7.45 -5.45 -11.75
CA PHE A 112 8.31 -5.91 -10.64
C PHE A 112 9.76 -5.42 -10.70
N ASN A 113 10.38 -5.42 -11.89
CA ASN A 113 11.75 -4.91 -12.06
C ASN A 113 11.86 -3.42 -11.73
N LEU A 114 10.85 -2.63 -12.14
CA LEU A 114 10.79 -1.21 -11.84
C LEU A 114 10.46 -0.95 -10.38
N ALA A 115 9.57 -1.77 -9.79
CA ALA A 115 9.29 -1.70 -8.36
C ALA A 115 10.56 -1.93 -7.53
N ARG A 116 11.37 -2.94 -7.89
CA ARG A 116 12.67 -3.21 -7.25
C ARG A 116 13.62 -2.02 -7.37
N ALA A 117 13.79 -1.48 -8.58
CA ALA A 117 14.63 -0.30 -8.79
C ALA A 117 14.16 0.92 -7.99
N ALA A 118 12.85 1.15 -7.92
CA ALA A 118 12.28 2.23 -7.13
C ALA A 118 12.54 2.03 -5.62
N PHE A 119 12.33 0.81 -5.10
CA PHE A 119 12.70 0.51 -3.72
C PHE A 119 14.19 0.71 -3.48
N ASP A 120 15.07 0.19 -4.34
CA ASP A 120 16.53 0.29 -4.21
C ASP A 120 16.99 1.76 -4.17
N ALA A 121 16.38 2.63 -4.96
CA ALA A 121 16.67 4.06 -4.98
C ALA A 121 16.21 4.82 -3.70
N ALA A 122 15.33 4.25 -2.88
CA ALA A 122 14.94 4.84 -1.60
C ALA A 122 15.99 4.56 -0.50
N LEU A 123 16.77 5.58 -0.15
CA LEU A 123 17.80 5.49 0.90
C LEU A 123 17.16 5.49 2.30
N VAL A 124 17.55 4.53 3.15
CA VAL A 124 16.95 4.31 4.48
C VAL A 124 17.18 5.50 5.41
N GLU A 125 18.35 6.14 5.37
CA GLU A 125 18.66 7.32 6.19
C GLU A 125 17.77 8.54 5.92
N HIS A 126 17.07 8.55 4.78
CA HIS A 126 16.15 9.61 4.38
C HIS A 126 14.68 9.26 4.61
N LEU A 127 14.39 8.06 5.14
CA LEU A 127 13.03 7.64 5.49
C LEU A 127 12.75 7.94 6.96
N HIS A 128 11.69 8.70 7.22
CA HIS A 128 11.36 9.16 8.57
C HIS A 128 10.05 8.61 9.12
N THR A 129 9.20 8.03 8.27
CA THR A 129 7.93 7.44 8.71
C THR A 129 8.09 5.95 8.96
N ASP A 130 7.40 5.44 9.98
CA ASP A 130 7.35 4.00 10.27
C ASP A 130 6.84 3.18 9.08
N ARG A 131 5.90 3.75 8.33
CA ARG A 131 5.35 3.16 7.10
C ARG A 131 6.44 2.95 6.07
N ASP A 132 7.14 4.03 5.69
CA ASP A 132 8.08 3.96 4.59
C ASP A 132 9.29 3.09 4.95
N LEU A 133 9.72 3.14 6.22
CA LEU A 133 10.74 2.24 6.76
C LEU A 133 10.31 0.77 6.70
N ALA A 134 9.09 0.45 7.11
CA ALA A 134 8.56 -0.93 7.06
C ALA A 134 8.49 -1.44 5.61
N LEU A 135 7.93 -0.64 4.70
CA LEU A 135 7.80 -0.99 3.29
C LEU A 135 9.16 -1.17 2.60
N LYS A 136 10.14 -0.31 2.91
CA LYS A 136 11.51 -0.45 2.38
C LYS A 136 12.17 -1.73 2.90
N ARG A 137 12.08 -2.04 4.19
CA ARG A 137 12.63 -3.28 4.77
C ARG A 137 11.98 -4.54 4.19
N LEU A 138 10.68 -4.47 3.90
CA LEU A 138 9.93 -5.56 3.28
C LEU A 138 9.96 -5.54 1.75
N SER A 139 10.76 -4.68 1.11
CA SER A 139 10.80 -4.59 -0.35
C SER A 139 11.09 -5.93 -1.04
N ILE A 140 12.04 -6.71 -0.52
CA ILE A 140 12.37 -8.05 -1.05
C ILE A 140 11.18 -9.01 -0.96
N PRO A 141 10.58 -9.29 0.23
CA PRO A 141 9.44 -10.19 0.33
C PRO A 141 8.18 -9.64 -0.37
N LEU A 142 7.97 -8.33 -0.44
CA LEU A 142 6.86 -7.71 -1.18
C LEU A 142 6.98 -7.94 -2.69
N VAL A 143 8.16 -7.69 -3.27
CA VAL A 143 8.40 -7.93 -4.70
C VAL A 143 8.28 -9.42 -5.01
N TRP A 144 8.90 -10.28 -4.19
CA TRP A 144 8.78 -11.72 -4.35
C TRP A 144 7.32 -12.18 -4.30
N TRP A 145 6.53 -11.72 -3.34
CA TRP A 145 5.13 -12.09 -3.25
C TRP A 145 4.34 -11.60 -4.46
N GLY A 146 4.57 -10.36 -4.90
CA GLY A 146 3.94 -9.81 -6.11
C GLY A 146 4.22 -10.65 -7.36
N GLU A 147 5.46 -11.14 -7.53
CA GLU A 147 5.87 -11.99 -8.65
C GLU A 147 5.21 -13.38 -8.63
N ASN A 148 4.92 -13.92 -7.44
CA ASN A 148 4.60 -15.34 -7.27
C ASN A 148 3.16 -15.62 -6.78
N SER A 149 2.43 -14.62 -6.29
CA SER A 149 1.06 -14.76 -5.74
C SER A 149 0.05 -15.29 -6.77
N LEU A 150 0.33 -15.10 -8.06
CA LEU A 150 -0.55 -15.50 -9.16
C LEU A 150 -0.26 -16.90 -9.70
N LEU A 151 0.80 -17.56 -9.21
CA LEU A 151 1.10 -18.92 -9.63
C LEU A 151 0.02 -19.85 -9.09
N ASN A 152 -0.71 -20.48 -10.02
CA ASN A 152 -1.70 -21.48 -9.70
C ASN A 152 -1.51 -22.71 -10.63
N PRO A 153 -0.95 -23.83 -10.12
CA PRO A 153 -0.60 -24.04 -8.72
C PRO A 153 0.63 -23.25 -8.23
N PHE A 154 0.58 -22.73 -7.01
CA PHE A 154 1.74 -22.22 -6.28
C PHE A 154 2.73 -23.38 -6.05
N PRO A 155 4.00 -23.29 -6.50
CA PRO A 155 4.92 -24.43 -6.43
C PRO A 155 5.26 -24.84 -4.99
N GLU A 156 5.34 -26.14 -4.72
CA GLU A 156 5.76 -26.65 -3.40
C GLU A 156 7.19 -26.21 -3.05
N SER A 157 8.07 -26.14 -4.05
CA SER A 157 9.44 -25.63 -3.91
C SER A 157 9.51 -24.17 -3.42
N MET A 158 8.42 -23.41 -3.50
CA MET A 158 8.35 -22.03 -3.00
C MET A 158 7.87 -21.93 -1.54
N VAL A 159 7.41 -23.03 -0.93
CA VAL A 159 6.92 -23.02 0.47
C VAL A 159 7.99 -22.54 1.47
N PRO A 160 9.27 -22.97 1.41
CA PRO A 160 10.29 -22.45 2.33
C PRO A 160 10.47 -20.93 2.22
N ARG A 161 10.45 -20.40 0.99
CA ARG A 161 10.57 -18.96 0.75
C ARG A 161 9.33 -18.19 1.21
N ALA A 162 8.15 -18.79 1.09
CA ALA A 162 6.92 -18.24 1.65
C ALA A 162 6.99 -18.14 3.17
N GLN A 163 7.54 -19.15 3.85
CA GLN A 163 7.75 -19.13 5.30
C GLN A 163 8.75 -18.07 5.74
N GLU A 164 9.85 -17.88 5.00
CA GLU A 164 10.80 -16.79 5.25
C GLU A 164 10.15 -15.42 5.08
N ALA A 165 9.35 -15.24 4.03
CA ALA A 165 8.59 -14.00 3.81
C ALA A 165 7.61 -13.75 4.96
N MET A 166 6.82 -14.75 5.37
CA MET A 166 5.89 -14.63 6.51
C MET A 166 6.62 -14.21 7.79
N LYS A 167 7.78 -14.80 8.11
CA LYS A 167 8.60 -14.39 9.26
C LYS A 167 9.03 -12.93 9.19
N ALA A 168 9.42 -12.44 8.00
CA ALA A 168 9.78 -11.04 7.81
C ALA A 168 8.57 -10.11 8.04
N PHE A 169 7.39 -10.47 7.51
CA PHE A 169 6.15 -9.73 7.79
C PHE A 169 5.79 -9.76 9.27
N ASP A 170 5.86 -10.91 9.95
CA ASP A 170 5.54 -11.05 11.38
C ASP A 170 6.45 -10.18 12.25
N ALA A 171 7.75 -10.12 11.93
CA ALA A 171 8.71 -9.26 12.61
C ALA A 171 8.36 -7.77 12.49
N GLU A 172 7.99 -7.31 11.29
CA GLU A 172 7.61 -5.91 11.06
C GLU A 172 6.22 -5.58 11.63
N VAL A 173 5.25 -6.49 11.56
CA VAL A 173 3.94 -6.34 12.20
C VAL A 173 4.09 -6.18 13.71
N THR A 174 4.95 -6.98 14.32
CA THR A 174 5.26 -6.91 15.76
C THR A 174 5.97 -5.60 16.10
N ARG A 175 6.95 -5.19 15.29
CA ARG A 175 7.67 -3.92 15.48
C ARG A 175 6.74 -2.71 15.42
N LEU A 176 5.81 -2.68 14.46
CA LEU A 176 4.84 -1.59 14.32
C LEU A 176 3.84 -1.56 15.48
N GLY A 177 3.58 -2.70 16.13
CA GLY A 177 2.84 -2.81 17.38
C GLY A 177 1.41 -2.26 17.37
N ARG A 178 0.83 -2.07 18.57
CA ARG A 178 -0.36 -1.23 18.81
C ARG A 178 0.04 0.02 19.60
N PRO A 179 0.96 0.88 19.12
CA PRO A 179 1.32 2.08 19.87
C PRO A 179 0.06 2.96 20.00
N PRO A 180 -0.24 3.47 21.21
CA PRO A 180 -1.35 4.38 21.40
C PRO A 180 -1.13 5.66 20.58
N GLY A 181 -2.09 6.00 19.71
CA GLY A 181 -2.17 7.31 19.04
C GLY A 181 -1.62 7.42 17.61
N ALA A 182 -0.94 6.40 17.06
CA ALA A 182 -0.42 6.46 15.69
C ALA A 182 -1.33 5.73 14.68
N ALA A 183 -2.40 6.42 14.25
CA ALA A 183 -3.36 5.88 13.29
C ALA A 183 -2.71 5.43 11.97
N GLU A 184 -1.57 6.02 11.55
CA GLU A 184 -0.85 5.64 10.33
C GLU A 184 -0.06 4.32 10.47
N SER A 185 0.62 4.11 11.60
CA SER A 185 1.35 2.88 11.89
C SER A 185 0.41 1.67 11.96
N MET A 186 -0.81 1.86 12.48
CA MET A 186 -1.85 0.82 12.49
C MET A 186 -2.27 0.35 11.10
N GLN A 187 -2.47 1.26 10.15
CA GLN A 187 -2.89 0.88 8.78
C GLN A 187 -1.80 0.09 8.07
N THR A 188 -0.55 0.54 8.24
CA THR A 188 0.61 -0.15 7.67
C THR A 188 0.69 -1.54 8.27
N ARG A 189 0.63 -1.67 9.59
CA ARG A 189 0.63 -2.98 10.27
C ARG A 189 -0.47 -3.89 9.73
N ASP A 190 -1.70 -3.40 9.63
CA ASP A 190 -2.83 -4.21 9.21
C ASP A 190 -2.73 -4.65 7.75
N LEU A 191 -2.20 -3.79 6.88
CA LEU A 191 -1.88 -4.15 5.50
C LEU A 191 -0.79 -5.23 5.43
N LEU A 192 0.26 -5.13 6.24
CA LEU A 192 1.34 -6.11 6.27
C LEU A 192 0.86 -7.46 6.82
N ALA A 193 0.02 -7.45 7.85
CA ALA A 193 -0.60 -8.64 8.41
C ALA A 193 -1.56 -9.31 7.41
N GLU A 194 -2.29 -8.51 6.63
CA GLU A 194 -3.13 -8.99 5.53
C GLU A 194 -2.29 -9.71 4.47
N ILE A 195 -1.20 -9.11 3.99
CA ILE A 195 -0.31 -9.74 3.00
C ILE A 195 0.26 -11.07 3.56
N ARG A 196 0.70 -11.09 4.82
CA ARG A 196 1.15 -12.31 5.51
C ARG A 196 0.07 -13.38 5.54
N ALA A 197 -1.17 -13.03 5.86
CA ALA A 197 -2.29 -13.97 5.90
C ALA A 197 -2.55 -14.60 4.52
N TRP A 198 -2.48 -13.81 3.45
CA TRP A 198 -2.63 -14.33 2.08
C TRP A 198 -1.52 -15.29 1.67
N ILE A 199 -0.27 -15.01 2.05
CA ILE A 199 0.84 -15.95 1.86
C ILE A 199 0.54 -17.25 2.61
N ALA A 200 0.11 -17.15 3.88
CA ALA A 200 -0.21 -18.31 4.72
C ALA A 200 -1.32 -19.17 4.12
N LEU A 201 -2.45 -18.56 3.72
CA LEU A 201 -3.57 -19.25 3.06
C LEU A 201 -3.15 -19.93 1.75
N THR A 202 -2.23 -19.31 1.00
CA THR A 202 -1.67 -19.91 -0.22
C THR A 202 -0.81 -21.14 0.09
N VAL A 203 -0.01 -21.09 1.15
CA VAL A 203 0.81 -22.22 1.63
C VAL A 203 -0.05 -23.34 2.19
N THR A 204 -1.19 -23.02 2.83
CA THR A 204 -2.19 -24.00 3.30
C THR A 204 -2.70 -24.86 2.15
N ARG A 205 -2.98 -24.27 0.98
CA ARG A 205 -3.41 -24.99 -0.23
C ARG A 205 -2.36 -25.95 -0.82
N ARG A 206 -1.14 -25.93 -0.29
CA ARG A 206 -0.03 -26.82 -0.67
C ARG A 206 0.28 -27.89 0.33
N ALA A 207 -0.49 -28.01 1.40
CA ALA A 207 -0.39 -29.17 2.27
C ALA A 207 -0.72 -30.44 1.47
N SER A 208 0.13 -31.46 1.62
CA SER A 208 -0.02 -32.79 1.00
C SER A 208 -1.16 -33.62 1.59
N ASP A 209 -1.62 -33.23 2.78
CA ASP A 209 -2.56 -33.97 3.60
C ASP A 209 -3.41 -32.99 4.43
N PHE A 210 -4.61 -33.44 4.80
CA PHE A 210 -5.56 -32.61 5.53
C PHE A 210 -5.13 -32.26 6.97
N PRO A 211 -4.45 -33.12 7.75
CA PRO A 211 -3.90 -32.71 9.04
C PRO A 211 -2.94 -31.52 8.95
N THR A 212 -1.98 -31.55 8.01
CA THR A 212 -1.07 -30.44 7.75
C THR A 212 -1.83 -29.20 7.28
N MET A 213 -2.84 -29.37 6.42
CA MET A 213 -3.70 -28.28 5.97
C MET A 213 -4.43 -27.61 7.14
N LYS A 214 -5.02 -28.41 8.05
CA LYS A 214 -5.69 -27.94 9.27
C LYS A 214 -4.75 -27.09 10.11
N THR A 215 -3.57 -27.60 10.47
CA THR A 215 -2.62 -26.86 11.31
C THR A 215 -2.21 -25.53 10.67
N ARG A 216 -1.92 -25.53 9.37
CA ARG A 216 -1.55 -24.29 8.65
C ARG A 216 -2.70 -23.31 8.55
N LEU A 217 -3.94 -23.79 8.36
CA LEU A 217 -5.13 -22.94 8.33
C LEU A 217 -5.38 -22.29 9.69
N GLU A 218 -5.34 -23.07 10.77
CA GLU A 218 -5.50 -22.58 12.15
C GLU A 218 -4.44 -21.52 12.45
N GLU A 219 -3.16 -21.80 12.18
CA GLU A 219 -2.07 -20.83 12.39
C GLU A 219 -2.27 -19.55 11.55
N ALA A 220 -2.68 -19.68 10.29
CA ALA A 220 -2.93 -18.53 9.42
C ALA A 220 -4.04 -17.62 9.96
N LEU A 221 -5.17 -18.22 10.35
CA LEU A 221 -6.35 -17.50 10.83
C LEU A 221 -6.15 -16.94 12.23
N ASP A 222 -5.55 -17.68 13.15
CA ASP A 222 -5.31 -17.19 14.51
C ASP A 222 -4.29 -16.05 14.53
N THR A 223 -3.22 -16.15 13.74
CA THR A 223 -2.23 -15.08 13.63
C THR A 223 -2.86 -13.81 13.07
N TYR A 224 -3.70 -13.93 12.03
CA TYR A 224 -4.40 -12.77 11.48
C TYR A 224 -5.48 -12.24 12.43
N GLY A 225 -6.25 -13.12 13.07
CA GLY A 225 -7.28 -12.77 14.05
C GLY A 225 -6.74 -11.99 15.24
N ALA A 226 -5.51 -12.28 15.68
CA ALA A 226 -4.85 -11.58 16.79
C ALA A 226 -4.63 -10.07 16.53
N ILE A 227 -4.61 -9.61 15.28
CA ILE A 227 -4.51 -8.18 14.97
C ILE A 227 -5.88 -7.46 14.99
N LEU A 228 -6.98 -8.22 14.90
CA LEU A 228 -8.33 -7.69 14.91
C LEU A 228 -8.77 -7.40 16.36
N THR A 229 -9.48 -6.30 16.55
CA THR A 229 -10.13 -5.96 17.82
C THR A 229 -11.52 -6.58 17.88
N PRO A 230 -12.14 -6.72 19.07
CA PRO A 230 -13.52 -7.17 19.18
C PRO A 230 -14.49 -6.31 18.33
N ALA A 231 -14.28 -4.99 18.29
CA ALA A 231 -15.07 -4.08 17.45
C ALA A 231 -14.88 -4.34 15.94
N ASP A 232 -13.71 -4.80 15.52
CA ASP A 232 -13.47 -5.20 14.14
C ASP A 232 -14.25 -6.47 13.81
N LEU A 233 -14.17 -7.48 14.68
CA LEU A 233 -14.87 -8.75 14.50
C LEU A 233 -16.39 -8.55 14.49
N GLU A 234 -16.92 -7.66 15.32
CA GLU A 234 -18.33 -7.26 15.31
C GLU A 234 -18.69 -6.54 14.00
N ALA A 235 -17.89 -5.55 13.58
CA ALA A 235 -18.14 -4.81 12.36
C ALA A 235 -18.07 -5.71 11.11
N LEU A 236 -17.23 -6.73 11.12
CA LEU A 236 -17.10 -7.70 10.03
C LEU A 236 -18.36 -8.55 9.86
N GLN A 237 -19.20 -8.71 10.88
CA GLN A 237 -20.49 -9.42 10.77
C GLN A 237 -21.53 -8.65 9.94
N GLN A 238 -21.29 -7.38 9.66
CA GLN A 238 -22.22 -6.57 8.88
C GLN A 238 -22.28 -7.02 7.40
N PRO A 239 -23.43 -6.83 6.73
CA PRO A 239 -23.56 -7.09 5.30
C PRO A 239 -22.52 -6.32 4.50
N GLU A 240 -22.00 -6.92 3.42
CA GLU A 240 -20.94 -6.29 2.62
C GLU A 240 -21.37 -4.94 2.04
N ARG A 241 -22.65 -4.79 1.66
CA ARG A 241 -23.21 -3.51 1.22
C ARG A 241 -22.98 -2.38 2.24
N VAL A 242 -23.19 -2.64 3.52
CA VAL A 242 -23.00 -1.64 4.59
C VAL A 242 -21.52 -1.26 4.70
N LEU A 243 -20.63 -2.24 4.57
CA LEU A 243 -19.19 -2.00 4.55
C LEU A 243 -18.74 -1.24 3.29
N ALA A 244 -19.33 -1.56 2.12
CA ALA A 244 -19.06 -0.92 0.85
C ALA A 244 -19.49 0.56 0.84
N GLU A 245 -20.63 0.88 1.45
CA GLU A 245 -21.07 2.27 1.65
C GLU A 245 -20.07 3.07 2.52
N SER A 246 -19.36 2.40 3.43
CA SER A 246 -18.29 2.99 4.24
C SER A 246 -16.89 2.95 3.59
N SER A 247 -16.72 2.37 2.40
CA SER A 247 -15.42 2.14 1.72
C SER A 247 -14.68 3.42 1.31
N ILE A 248 -15.38 4.56 1.32
CA ILE A 248 -14.77 5.88 1.15
C ILE A 248 -13.83 6.18 2.33
N THR A 249 -14.18 5.69 3.52
CA THR A 249 -13.34 5.78 4.72
C THR A 249 -12.25 4.72 4.70
N GLN A 250 -11.14 5.04 5.36
CA GLN A 250 -10.04 4.11 5.51
C GLN A 250 -10.41 2.87 6.34
N GLU A 251 -11.24 3.06 7.36
CA GLU A 251 -11.72 1.98 8.23
C GLU A 251 -12.64 1.02 7.45
N GLY A 252 -13.55 1.55 6.61
CA GLY A 252 -14.35 0.74 5.71
C GLY A 252 -13.50 -0.10 4.75
N ARG A 253 -12.45 0.50 4.14
CA ARG A 253 -11.51 -0.26 3.29
C ARG A 253 -10.79 -1.36 4.06
N ARG A 254 -10.35 -1.06 5.28
CA ARG A 254 -9.69 -2.04 6.15
C ARG A 254 -10.61 -3.24 6.41
N ARG A 255 -11.86 -2.98 6.78
CA ARG A 255 -12.86 -4.04 7.03
C ARG A 255 -13.15 -4.88 5.79
N LEU A 256 -13.32 -4.25 4.62
CA LEU A 256 -13.53 -4.99 3.36
C LEU A 256 -12.36 -5.93 3.06
N ARG A 257 -11.11 -5.47 3.23
CA ARG A 257 -9.93 -6.31 3.04
C ARG A 257 -9.86 -7.46 4.05
N SER A 258 -10.13 -7.19 5.32
CA SER A 258 -10.19 -8.24 6.34
C SER A 258 -11.29 -9.26 6.05
N LYS A 259 -12.46 -8.83 5.58
CA LYS A 259 -13.55 -9.73 5.16
C LYS A 259 -13.10 -10.65 4.02
N ALA A 260 -12.35 -10.14 3.04
CA ALA A 260 -11.81 -10.96 1.95
C ALA A 260 -10.82 -12.04 2.44
N VAL A 261 -9.91 -11.70 3.36
CA VAL A 261 -9.00 -12.70 3.97
C VAL A 261 -9.79 -13.79 4.68
N LEU A 262 -10.77 -13.39 5.51
CA LEU A 262 -11.56 -14.34 6.29
C LEU A 262 -12.46 -15.20 5.40
N ALA A 263 -13.01 -14.65 4.31
CA ALA A 263 -13.78 -15.43 3.34
C ALA A 263 -12.91 -16.50 2.65
N ALA A 264 -11.69 -16.16 2.23
CA ALA A 264 -10.77 -17.14 1.67
C ALA A 264 -10.36 -18.23 2.68
N GLY A 265 -10.22 -17.85 3.95
CA GLY A 265 -10.05 -18.79 5.05
C GLY A 265 -11.25 -19.70 5.26
N ALA A 266 -12.46 -19.15 5.24
CA ALA A 266 -13.73 -19.86 5.40
C ALA A 266 -13.94 -20.93 4.32
N GLU A 267 -13.60 -20.64 3.06
CA GLU A 267 -13.65 -21.64 2.00
C GLU A 267 -12.81 -22.88 2.32
N ARG A 268 -11.60 -22.69 2.87
CA ARG A 268 -10.71 -23.79 3.27
C ARG A 268 -11.18 -24.48 4.54
N PHE A 269 -11.77 -23.71 5.46
CA PHE A 269 -12.38 -24.23 6.67
C PHE A 269 -13.48 -25.24 6.32
N GLN A 270 -14.39 -24.86 5.42
CA GLN A 270 -15.47 -25.72 4.93
C GLN A 270 -14.97 -26.91 4.11
N GLU A 271 -13.85 -26.77 3.40
CA GLU A 271 -13.19 -27.88 2.73
C GLU A 271 -12.76 -28.97 3.72
N LEU A 272 -12.11 -28.58 4.82
CA LEU A 272 -11.72 -29.52 5.87
C LEU A 272 -12.94 -30.18 6.54
N GLU A 273 -14.00 -29.41 6.82
CA GLU A 273 -15.21 -29.96 7.44
C GLU A 273 -15.91 -31.01 6.56
N ARG A 274 -15.94 -30.80 5.24
CA ARG A 274 -16.48 -31.79 4.28
C ARG A 274 -15.72 -33.12 4.32
N GLU A 275 -14.45 -33.07 4.71
CA GLU A 275 -13.56 -34.23 4.84
C GLU A 275 -13.56 -34.80 6.26
N GLY A 276 -14.49 -34.35 7.13
CA GLY A 276 -14.63 -34.82 8.51
C GLY A 276 -13.55 -34.28 9.46
N ILE A 277 -12.84 -33.23 9.06
CA ILE A 277 -11.78 -32.62 9.86
C ILE A 277 -12.27 -31.27 10.35
N HIS A 278 -12.26 -31.08 11.67
CA HIS A 278 -12.81 -29.89 12.30
C HIS A 278 -11.69 -28.96 12.78
N PRO A 279 -11.38 -27.86 12.07
CA PRO A 279 -10.43 -26.88 12.55
C PRO A 279 -10.98 -26.14 13.78
N THR A 280 -10.09 -25.76 14.69
CA THR A 280 -10.39 -25.08 15.94
C THR A 280 -9.54 -23.81 16.02
N LEU A 281 -10.18 -22.66 16.01
CA LEU A 281 -9.55 -21.35 16.19
C LEU A 281 -9.58 -20.92 17.65
N HIS A 282 -8.59 -20.13 18.07
CA HIS A 282 -8.48 -19.65 19.44
C HIS A 282 -9.56 -18.63 19.81
N SER A 283 -10.04 -17.83 18.84
CA SER A 283 -11.14 -16.88 19.05
C SER A 283 -12.49 -17.49 18.64
N PRO A 284 -13.46 -17.61 19.58
CA PRO A 284 -14.81 -18.07 19.26
C PRO A 284 -15.55 -17.16 18.26
N GLU A 285 -15.29 -15.86 18.28
CA GLU A 285 -15.83 -14.89 17.32
C GLU A 285 -15.29 -15.17 15.91
N LEU A 286 -13.98 -15.37 15.80
CA LEU A 286 -13.33 -15.71 14.54
C LEU A 286 -13.82 -17.05 14.00
N GLN A 287 -13.91 -18.07 14.88
CA GLN A 287 -14.47 -19.38 14.56
C GLN A 287 -15.87 -19.25 13.94
N ARG A 288 -16.76 -18.44 14.55
CA ARG A 288 -18.11 -18.21 14.03
C ARG A 288 -18.10 -17.54 12.66
N LEU A 289 -17.22 -16.55 12.47
CA LEU A 289 -17.09 -15.83 11.19
C LEU A 289 -16.67 -16.74 10.04
N VAL A 290 -15.77 -17.70 10.27
CA VAL A 290 -15.27 -18.59 9.22
C VAL A 290 -16.14 -19.84 9.03
N ALA A 291 -16.79 -20.35 10.08
CA ALA A 291 -17.69 -21.50 9.98
C ALA A 291 -19.02 -21.15 9.29
N HIS A 292 -19.49 -19.91 9.47
CA HIS A 292 -20.70 -19.39 8.84
C HIS A 292 -20.35 -18.20 7.95
N PRO A 293 -19.78 -18.44 6.75
CA PRO A 293 -19.34 -17.36 5.90
C PRO A 293 -20.52 -16.43 5.61
N LEU A 294 -20.24 -15.15 5.78
CA LEU A 294 -21.17 -14.07 5.57
C LEU A 294 -21.67 -14.17 4.13
N HIS A 295 -22.98 -14.44 3.95
CA HIS A 295 -23.57 -14.49 2.63
C HIS A 295 -23.25 -13.19 1.85
N PRO A 296 -22.85 -13.30 0.57
CA PRO A 296 -22.61 -12.13 -0.28
C PRO A 296 -23.87 -11.28 -0.47
#